data_AF-A0A7W0SJN9-F1
#
_entry.id   AF-A0A7W0SJN9-F1
#
_cell.length_a   1.000
_cell.length_b   1.000
_cell.length_c   1.000
_cell.angle_alpha   90.00
_cell.angle_beta   90.00
_cell.angle_gamma   90.00
#
_symmetry.space_group_name_H-M   'P 1'
#
loop_
_entity.id
_entity.type
_entity.pdbx_description
1 polymer ?
#
loop_
_entity_poly.entity_id
_entity_poly.type
_entity_poly.pdbx_seq_one_letter_code
_entity_poly.pdbx_strand_id
1 'polypeptide(L)'
;MGNAGPKDGAAQLERAPTRPFLVISFGVKKVYYPGLESHHNHEVAKTQMTGFGGVVGFDLGTAEAAKSFIDQVGLCTFATSLGGVETIVQPAALMTHARLSPDERSAAGISDGLIRMSVGIVSYDDLAADFEQALS
;
A
#
# COMPACT_ATOMS: atom_id res chain seq x y z
N MET A 1 1.18 -14.47 -34.08
CA MET A 1 1.49 -15.38 -32.97
C MET A 1 2.45 -14.66 -32.04
N GLY A 2 2.10 -14.56 -30.76
CA GLY A 2 2.97 -14.04 -29.70
C GLY A 2 3.01 -12.51 -29.57
N ASN A 3 1.89 -11.88 -29.18
CA ASN A 3 1.97 -10.54 -28.61
C ASN A 3 2.72 -10.67 -27.28
N ALA A 4 3.86 -10.00 -27.16
CA ALA A 4 4.60 -9.92 -25.91
C ALA A 4 3.70 -9.27 -24.88
N GLY A 5 3.32 -10.03 -23.85
CA GLY A 5 2.69 -9.46 -22.66
C GLY A 5 3.59 -8.37 -22.06
N PRO A 6 3.02 -7.39 -21.34
CA PRO A 6 3.82 -6.34 -20.73
C PRO A 6 4.84 -6.99 -19.80
N LYS A 7 6.13 -6.78 -20.11
CA LYS A 7 7.24 -7.17 -19.25
C LYS A 7 7.19 -6.31 -17.99
N ASP A 8 7.23 -6.99 -16.85
CA ASP A 8 7.67 -6.48 -15.55
C ASP A 8 7.10 -5.10 -15.14
N GLY A 9 6.01 -5.15 -14.36
CA GLY A 9 5.40 -3.98 -13.75
C GLY A 9 6.33 -3.31 -12.74
N ALA A 10 7.18 -2.41 -13.22
CA ALA A 10 7.88 -1.46 -12.38
C ALA A 10 6.85 -0.49 -11.78
N ALA A 11 6.85 -0.35 -10.45
CA ALA A 11 6.06 0.67 -9.76
C ALA A 11 6.42 2.05 -10.33
N GLN A 12 5.46 2.70 -10.98
CA GLN A 12 5.61 4.04 -11.54
C GLN A 12 5.15 5.09 -10.53
N LEU A 13 5.91 6.19 -10.49
CA LEU A 13 5.63 7.39 -9.70
C LEU A 13 4.40 8.11 -10.26
N GLU A 14 3.23 7.92 -9.68
CA GLU A 14 2.02 8.65 -10.06
C GLU A 14 1.61 9.65 -8.98
N ARG A 15 1.67 10.95 -9.31
CA ARG A 15 1.10 12.02 -8.47
C ARG A 15 -0.41 12.03 -8.64
N ALA A 16 -1.15 11.62 -7.61
CA ALA A 16 -2.58 11.91 -7.54
C ALA A 16 -2.79 13.44 -7.28
N PRO A 17 -3.74 14.09 -7.96
CA PRO A 17 -3.86 15.56 -7.98
C PRO A 17 -4.37 16.21 -6.67
N THR A 18 -4.85 15.45 -5.68
CA THR A 18 -5.60 16.02 -4.53
C THR A 18 -4.97 15.86 -3.15
N ARG A 19 -3.80 15.23 -3.04
CA ARG A 19 -2.88 15.23 -1.88
C ARG A 19 -1.63 14.45 -2.31
N PRO A 20 -0.40 14.83 -1.91
CA PRO A 20 0.75 13.98 -2.18
C PRO A 20 0.55 12.67 -1.41
N PHE A 21 0.24 11.59 -2.14
CA PHE A 21 0.26 10.24 -1.63
C PHE A 21 1.62 9.63 -1.95
N LEU A 22 2.18 8.87 -1.00
CA LEU A 22 3.51 8.28 -1.09
C LEU A 22 3.47 7.01 -1.95
N VAL A 23 4.00 7.10 -3.17
CA VAL A 23 4.23 5.94 -4.02
C VAL A 23 5.70 5.53 -3.87
N ILE A 24 5.93 4.40 -3.19
CA ILE A 24 7.27 3.86 -2.94
C ILE A 24 7.65 2.94 -4.12
N SER A 25 8.83 3.13 -4.72
CA SER A 25 9.25 2.37 -5.89
C SER A 25 10.10 1.14 -5.59
N PHE A 26 10.76 1.08 -4.44
CA PHE A 26 11.68 -0.01 -4.10
C PHE A 26 10.99 -1.06 -3.22
N GLY A 27 11.17 -2.35 -3.54
CA GLY A 27 10.61 -3.47 -2.79
C GLY A 27 9.09 -3.69 -2.90
N VAL A 28 8.34 -2.75 -3.51
CA VAL A 28 6.87 -2.84 -3.65
C VAL A 28 6.49 -3.51 -4.98
N LYS A 29 5.73 -4.60 -4.90
CA LYS A 29 5.22 -5.33 -6.08
C LYS A 29 3.93 -4.72 -6.65
N LYS A 30 3.07 -4.20 -5.77
CA LYS A 30 1.77 -3.67 -6.18
C LYS A 30 1.24 -2.66 -5.16
N VAL A 31 0.54 -1.65 -5.65
CA VAL A 31 -0.15 -0.64 -4.84
C VAL A 31 -1.64 -0.69 -5.15
N TYR A 32 -2.46 -0.55 -4.10
CA TYR A 32 -3.91 -0.52 -4.12
C TYR A 32 -4.38 0.83 -3.61
N TYR A 33 -4.62 1.76 -4.55
CA TYR A 33 -5.14 3.09 -4.23
C TYR A 33 -6.07 3.59 -5.35
N PRO A 34 -7.31 4.03 -5.05
CA PRO A 34 -8.25 4.48 -6.08
C PRO A 34 -7.78 5.69 -6.90
N GLY A 35 -6.84 6.47 -6.36
CA GLY A 35 -6.28 7.64 -7.04
C GLY A 35 -5.23 7.34 -8.10
N LEU A 36 -4.75 6.10 -8.22
CA LEU A 36 -3.81 5.69 -9.28
C LEU A 36 -4.57 5.40 -10.57
N GLU A 37 -4.05 5.85 -11.72
CA GLU A 37 -4.67 5.60 -13.02
C GLU A 37 -4.68 4.10 -13.36
N SER A 38 -3.68 3.38 -12.85
CA SER A 38 -3.57 1.92 -12.94
C SER A 38 -4.61 1.14 -12.12
N HIS A 39 -5.38 1.80 -11.23
CA HIS A 39 -6.40 1.14 -10.45
C HIS A 39 -7.64 0.84 -11.29
N HIS A 40 -8.11 -0.42 -11.30
CA HIS A 40 -9.25 -0.85 -12.13
C HIS A 40 -10.51 0.03 -11.98
N ASN A 41 -10.76 0.54 -10.77
CA ASN A 41 -11.91 1.40 -10.47
C ASN A 41 -11.56 2.91 -10.44
N HIS A 42 -10.45 3.35 -11.03
CA HIS A 42 -10.02 4.76 -11.00
C HIS A 42 -11.10 5.71 -11.55
N GLU A 43 -11.66 5.41 -12.74
CA GLU A 43 -12.69 6.25 -13.36
C GLU A 43 -13.97 6.33 -12.52
N VAL A 44 -14.36 5.21 -11.89
CA VAL A 44 -15.51 5.18 -10.97
C VAL A 44 -15.21 6.02 -9.73
N ALA A 45 -14.01 5.87 -9.15
CA ALA A 45 -13.55 6.66 -8.00
C ALA A 45 -13.55 8.17 -8.31
N LYS A 46 -13.02 8.57 -9.46
CA LYS A 46 -12.99 9.96 -9.91
C LYS A 46 -14.40 10.54 -10.13
N THR A 47 -15.36 9.72 -10.55
CA THR A 47 -16.75 10.14 -10.77
C THR A 47 -17.52 10.29 -9.45
N GLN A 48 -17.31 9.38 -8.49
CA GLN A 48 -18.12 9.30 -7.27
C GLN A 48 -17.48 9.98 -6.04
N MET A 49 -16.16 10.23 -6.06
CA MET A 49 -15.40 10.74 -4.91
C MET A 49 -14.81 12.12 -5.23
N THR A 50 -14.84 13.04 -4.25
CA THR A 50 -14.15 14.35 -4.34
C THR A 50 -12.67 14.28 -3.95
N GLY A 51 -12.21 13.10 -3.51
CA GLY A 51 -10.84 12.77 -3.16
C GLY A 51 -10.75 11.28 -2.80
N PHE A 52 -9.56 10.68 -2.94
CA PHE A 52 -9.42 9.21 -2.93
C PHE A 52 -9.19 8.57 -1.56
N GLY A 53 -9.29 9.35 -0.48
CA GLY A 53 -9.07 8.90 0.90
C GLY A 53 -7.59 8.73 1.27
N GLY A 54 -7.35 8.37 2.54
CA GLY A 54 -6.01 8.19 3.12
C GLY A 54 -5.62 6.75 3.41
N VAL A 55 -6.41 5.76 2.97
CA VAL A 55 -6.10 4.34 3.16
C VAL A 55 -5.49 3.78 1.89
N VAL A 56 -4.31 3.16 2.01
CA VAL A 56 -3.61 2.53 0.90
C VAL A 56 -3.15 1.14 1.27
N GLY A 57 -3.32 0.19 0.35
CA GLY A 57 -2.69 -1.13 0.43
C GLY A 57 -1.45 -1.17 -0.45
N PHE A 58 -0.39 -1.83 -0.02
CA PHE A 58 0.74 -2.16 -0.89
C PHE A 58 1.33 -3.53 -0.53
N ASP A 59 1.81 -4.24 -1.55
CA ASP A 59 2.26 -5.62 -1.44
C ASP A 59 3.79 -5.70 -1.55
N LEU A 60 4.44 -6.18 -0.50
CA LEU A 60 5.88 -6.43 -0.43
C LEU A 60 6.25 -7.86 -0.86
N GLY A 61 5.26 -8.67 -1.20
CA GLY A 61 5.40 -10.00 -1.80
C GLY A 61 5.52 -11.14 -0.80
N THR A 62 6.22 -10.98 0.32
CA THR A 62 6.39 -12.05 1.32
C THR A 62 6.14 -11.57 2.75
N ALA A 63 5.84 -12.51 3.65
CA ALA A 63 5.65 -12.23 5.08
C ALA A 63 6.91 -11.64 5.72
N GLU A 64 8.09 -12.10 5.29
CA GLU A 64 9.39 -11.64 5.79
C GLU A 64 9.65 -10.19 5.38
N ALA A 65 9.34 -9.83 4.13
CA ALA A 65 9.46 -8.45 3.66
C ALA A 65 8.48 -7.52 4.41
N ALA A 66 7.24 -7.96 4.61
CA ALA A 66 6.26 -7.23 5.42
C ALA A 66 6.71 -7.04 6.87
N LYS A 67 7.25 -8.09 7.50
CA LYS A 67 7.79 -8.02 8.86
C LYS A 67 8.98 -7.06 8.94
N SER A 68 9.93 -7.19 8.02
CA SER A 68 11.12 -6.32 7.97
C SER A 68 10.74 -4.85 7.84
N PHE A 69 9.80 -4.53 6.95
CA PHE A 69 9.29 -3.17 6.80
C PHE A 69 8.68 -2.64 8.11
N ILE A 70 7.78 -3.40 8.75
CA ILE A 70 7.13 -3.01 10.01
C ILE A 70 8.14 -2.80 11.14
N ASP A 71 9.20 -3.61 11.19
CA ASP A 71 10.25 -3.50 12.21
C ASP A 71 11.17 -2.28 12.00
N GLN A 72 11.23 -1.72 10.77
CA GLN A 72 12.18 -0.68 10.40
C GLN A 72 11.59 0.73 10.31
N VAL A 73 10.28 0.86 10.12
CA VAL A 73 9.61 2.18 10.07
C VAL A 73 9.63 2.86 11.44
N GLY A 74 10.07 4.11 11.48
CA GLY A 74 10.19 4.91 12.69
C GLY A 74 9.06 5.93 12.89
N LEU A 75 8.38 6.33 11.82
CA LEU A 75 7.34 7.37 11.86
C LEU A 75 5.91 6.81 11.90
N CYS A 76 5.77 5.49 11.79
CA CYS A 76 4.47 4.83 11.74
C CYS A 76 4.12 4.11 13.05
N THR A 77 2.83 4.09 13.36
CA THR A 77 2.28 3.30 14.47
C THR A 77 1.83 1.93 13.96
N PHE A 78 2.23 0.87 14.66
CA PHE A 78 1.73 -0.48 14.41
C PHE A 78 0.40 -0.71 15.15
N ALA A 79 -0.72 -0.62 14.43
CA ALA A 79 -2.06 -0.77 15.02
C ALA A 79 -3.12 -1.18 13.97
N THR A 80 -4.29 -1.62 14.45
CA THR A 80 -5.41 -2.03 13.59
C THR A 80 -6.37 -0.89 13.22
N SER A 81 -6.31 0.24 13.93
CA SER A 81 -7.17 1.42 13.72
C SER A 81 -6.85 2.17 12.40
N LEU A 82 -7.62 3.19 12.07
CA LEU A 82 -7.46 4.04 10.89
C LEU A 82 -8.05 5.45 11.11
N GLY A 83 -7.63 6.42 10.30
CA GLY A 83 -8.19 7.77 10.28
C GLY A 83 -7.72 8.73 11.37
N GLY A 84 -6.70 8.32 12.15
CA GLY A 84 -6.02 9.18 13.13
C GLY A 84 -5.11 10.23 12.47
N VAL A 85 -4.48 11.06 13.32
CA VAL A 85 -3.47 12.03 12.88
C VAL A 85 -2.11 11.37 12.64
N GLU A 86 -1.89 10.25 13.32
CA GLU A 86 -0.76 9.35 13.15
C GLU A 86 -0.90 8.51 11.88
N THR A 87 0.23 8.21 11.24
CA THR A 87 0.27 7.20 10.18
C THR A 87 0.28 5.82 10.82
N ILE A 88 -0.64 4.95 10.40
CA ILE A 88 -0.80 3.59 10.93
C ILE A 88 -0.50 2.58 9.85
N VAL A 89 0.31 1.57 10.15
CA VAL A 89 0.63 0.45 9.25
C VAL A 89 0.33 -0.90 9.92
N GLN A 90 -0.10 -1.87 9.12
CA GLN A 90 -0.25 -3.25 9.58
C GLN A 90 -0.16 -4.27 8.41
N PRO A 91 0.41 -5.47 8.64
CA PRO A 91 0.28 -6.61 7.76
C PRO A 91 -1.15 -7.15 7.82
N ALA A 92 -1.86 -7.12 6.69
CA ALA A 92 -3.26 -7.48 6.60
C ALA A 92 -3.51 -8.95 7.01
N ALA A 93 -2.63 -9.86 6.56
CA ALA A 93 -2.72 -11.29 6.80
C ALA A 93 -2.55 -11.68 8.28
N LEU A 94 -1.74 -10.94 9.05
CA LEU A 94 -1.43 -11.28 10.45
C LEU A 94 -2.31 -10.57 11.47
N MET A 95 -3.08 -9.55 11.05
CA MET A 95 -3.91 -8.77 11.96
C MET A 95 -5.38 -8.90 11.60
N THR A 96 -5.92 -7.93 10.86
CA THR A 96 -7.35 -7.85 10.53
C THR A 96 -7.92 -9.09 9.83
N HIS A 97 -7.09 -9.85 9.11
CA HIS A 97 -7.51 -11.04 8.36
C HIS A 97 -6.88 -12.34 8.90
N ALA A 98 -6.34 -12.33 10.11
CA ALA A 98 -5.70 -13.50 10.72
C ALA A 98 -6.63 -14.71 10.92
N ARG A 99 -7.95 -14.48 10.91
CA ARG A 99 -8.96 -15.55 11.04
C ARG A 99 -9.26 -16.29 9.73
N LEU A 100 -8.81 -15.75 8.59
CA LEU A 100 -8.96 -16.42 7.30
C LEU A 100 -7.83 -17.43 7.11
N SER A 101 -8.17 -18.60 6.56
CA SER A 101 -7.18 -19.55 6.06
C SER A 101 -6.31 -18.93 4.95
N PRO A 102 -5.11 -19.46 4.66
CA PRO A 102 -4.28 -18.97 3.55
C PRO A 102 -5.02 -18.94 2.21
N ASP A 103 -5.84 -19.96 1.93
CA ASP A 103 -6.61 -20.05 0.68
C ASP A 103 -7.70 -18.98 0.60
N GLU A 104 -8.42 -18.71 1.71
CA GLU A 104 -9.42 -17.64 1.79
C GLU A 104 -8.78 -16.25 1.63
N ARG A 105 -7.60 -16.03 2.23
CA ARG A 105 -6.84 -14.78 2.05
C ARG A 105 -6.42 -14.60 0.60
N SER A 106 -5.85 -15.64 0.00
CA SER A 106 -5.44 -15.63 -1.41
C SER A 106 -6.60 -15.33 -2.35
N ALA A 107 -7.76 -15.99 -2.14
CA ALA A 107 -8.97 -15.75 -2.91
C ALA A 107 -9.51 -14.31 -2.75
N ALA A 108 -9.30 -13.68 -1.60
CA ALA A 108 -9.64 -12.28 -1.34
C ALA A 108 -8.56 -11.28 -1.83
N GLY A 109 -7.48 -11.75 -2.46
CA GLY A 109 -6.37 -10.90 -2.91
C GLY A 109 -5.46 -10.39 -1.79
N ILE A 110 -5.46 -11.05 -0.64
CA ILE A 110 -4.65 -10.72 0.53
C ILE A 110 -3.42 -11.62 0.52
N SER A 111 -2.30 -11.09 0.04
CA SER A 111 -1.01 -11.77 0.17
C SER A 111 -0.49 -11.69 1.60
N ASP A 112 0.44 -12.58 1.96
CA ASP A 112 1.13 -12.49 3.25
C ASP A 112 2.06 -11.26 3.35
N GLY A 113 2.40 -10.65 2.21
CA GLY A 113 3.17 -9.41 2.11
C GLY A 113 2.34 -8.12 2.07
N LEU A 114 1.01 -8.22 2.15
CA LEU A 114 0.12 -7.06 2.02
C LEU A 114 0.14 -6.20 3.29
N ILE A 115 0.59 -4.95 3.14
CA ILE A 115 0.51 -3.91 4.16
C ILE A 115 -0.71 -3.04 3.89
N ARG A 116 -1.52 -2.79 4.92
CA ARG A 116 -2.53 -1.72 4.93
C ARG A 116 -1.99 -0.54 5.71
N MET A 117 -1.92 0.61 5.05
CA MET A 117 -1.55 1.88 5.64
C MET A 117 -2.76 2.82 5.72
N SER A 118 -2.92 3.50 6.84
CA SER A 118 -3.76 4.68 7.01
C SER A 118 -2.84 5.88 7.18
N VAL A 119 -2.75 6.73 6.17
CA VAL A 119 -1.89 7.91 6.16
C VAL A 119 -2.47 8.98 7.07
N GLY A 120 -1.66 9.43 8.03
CA GLY A 120 -1.98 10.52 8.94
C GLY A 120 -1.71 11.90 8.33
N ILE A 121 -1.24 12.82 9.15
CA ILE A 121 -0.90 14.21 8.77
C ILE A 121 0.60 14.53 8.87
N VAL A 122 1.44 13.51 9.01
CA VAL A 122 2.90 13.63 8.97
C VAL A 122 3.34 14.21 7.62
N SER A 123 4.46 14.94 7.62
CA SER A 123 5.07 15.47 6.39
C SER A 123 5.27 14.36 5.35
N TYR A 124 4.97 14.65 4.09
CA TYR A 124 5.21 13.74 2.99
C TYR A 124 6.69 13.35 2.88
N ASP A 125 7.59 14.34 2.98
CA ASP A 125 9.04 14.11 2.78
C ASP A 125 9.61 13.23 3.89
N ASP A 126 9.16 13.43 5.14
CA ASP A 126 9.61 12.62 6.27
C ASP A 126 9.11 11.17 6.15
N LEU A 127 7.84 10.99 5.77
CA LEU A 127 7.26 9.66 5.57
C LEU A 127 7.92 8.93 4.38
N ALA A 128 8.24 9.66 3.31
CA ALA A 128 8.96 9.13 2.17
C ALA A 128 10.35 8.63 2.56
N ALA A 129 11.11 9.43 3.30
CA ALA A 129 12.45 9.07 3.76
C ALA A 129 12.43 7.85 4.71
N ASP A 130 11.48 7.78 5.64
CA ASP A 130 11.29 6.63 6.53
C ASP A 130 11.01 5.35 5.73
N PHE A 131 10.21 5.44 4.68
CA PHE A 131 9.85 4.28 3.86
C PHE A 131 10.97 3.84 2.92
N GLU A 132 11.72 4.79 2.34
CA GLU A 132 12.91 4.48 1.54
C GLU A 132 13.96 3.76 2.38
N GLN A 133 14.19 4.19 3.62
CA GLN A 133 15.09 3.51 4.55
C GLN A 133 14.55 2.14 4.96
N ALA A 134 13.26 2.00 5.28
CA ALA A 134 12.69 0.74 5.73
C ALA A 134 12.60 -0.35 4.64
N LEU A 135 12.64 0.04 3.36
CA LEU A 135 12.52 -0.87 2.22
C LEU A 135 13.84 -1.17 1.50
N SER A 136 14.93 -0.48 1.85
CA SER A 136 16.28 -0.71 1.32
C SER A 136 16.87 -2.03 1.81
#